data_AF-A0A1G2XRF4-F1
#
_entry.id   AF-A0A1G2XRF4-F1
#
_cell.length_a   1.000
_cell.length_b   1.000
_cell.length_c   1.000
_cell.angle_alpha   90.00
_cell.angle_beta   90.00
_cell.angle_gamma   90.00
#
_symmetry.space_group_name_H-M   'P 1'
#
loop_
_entity.id
_entity.type
_entity.pdbx_description
1 polymer ?
#
loop_
_entity_poly.entity_id
_entity_poly.type
_entity_poly.pdbx_seq_one_letter_code
_entity_poly.pdbx_strand_id
1 'polypeptide(L)'
;MRHKTESLWGAKLLSSDNPFDSFAYFTYYNGLMKNLSVIIIASLAFSFLTGCQLQKRVKAVITGQPDLRLSAIAQYVQQDGSRYLTRQQYDIYASPKAMIVASYEPVGDIILTLQNAQADVFAGKPKRRFDKQIYDLITNPQIAQAILELQLVSMQGTKPTGAPTENETINFDGRLYELVYITDSMKLYKNKSTGMINLVISTTNNTGNLVFYGYNYQTIVQQKNLYASKIDIYSYPTSLDKKLIAQIEFFN
;
A
#
# COMPACT_ATOMS: atom_id res chain seq x y z
N MET A 1 -40.10 18.00 56.39
CA MET A 1 -39.99 18.57 55.02
C MET A 1 -40.73 17.61 54.09
N ARG A 2 -42.00 17.87 53.72
CA ARG A 2 -42.45 18.54 52.48
C ARG A 2 -41.74 17.93 51.25
N HIS A 3 -42.36 17.24 50.29
CA HIS A 3 -43.66 17.46 49.63
C HIS A 3 -44.39 16.15 49.23
N LYS A 4 -45.73 16.23 49.30
CA LYS A 4 -46.73 15.41 48.59
C LYS A 4 -46.71 15.67 47.08
N THR A 5 -47.10 14.67 46.28
CA THR A 5 -48.15 14.82 45.25
C THR A 5 -48.74 13.47 44.85
N GLU A 6 -50.07 13.36 45.03
CA GLU A 6 -50.96 12.36 44.44
C GLU A 6 -51.45 12.85 43.06
N SER A 7 -51.74 11.93 42.13
CA SER A 7 -52.98 11.83 41.32
C SER A 7 -52.73 10.80 40.19
N LEU A 8 -53.41 9.65 40.14
CA LEU A 8 -54.75 9.41 39.57
C LEU A 8 -55.02 10.26 38.32
N TRP A 9 -55.20 9.62 37.16
CA TRP A 9 -56.41 9.68 36.33
C TRP A 9 -56.17 8.84 35.06
N GLY A 10 -56.93 7.75 34.95
CA GLY A 10 -57.14 7.08 33.68
C GLY A 10 -57.94 7.98 32.75
N ALA A 11 -57.51 8.06 31.49
CA ALA A 11 -58.27 8.69 30.42
C ALA A 11 -58.61 7.62 29.36
N LYS A 12 -59.78 7.04 29.57
CA LYS A 12 -60.85 6.79 28.58
C LYS A 12 -60.42 6.98 27.12
N LEU A 13 -60.24 5.86 26.41
CA LEU A 13 -60.30 5.82 24.94
C LEU A 13 -61.70 6.26 24.51
N LEU A 14 -61.81 7.48 23.99
CA LEU A 14 -62.97 7.93 23.24
C LEU A 14 -62.79 7.45 21.79
N SER A 15 -63.56 6.43 21.43
CA SER A 15 -63.91 6.14 20.05
C SER A 15 -64.74 7.30 19.51
N SER A 16 -64.16 8.13 18.65
CA SER A 16 -64.94 9.04 17.81
C SER A 16 -65.17 8.39 16.45
N ASP A 17 -66.35 7.80 16.30
CA ASP A 17 -66.92 7.46 15.01
C ASP A 17 -67.27 8.76 14.28
N ASN A 18 -66.36 9.25 13.44
CA ASN A 18 -66.70 10.27 12.46
C ASN A 18 -65.91 10.05 11.17
N PRO A 19 -66.50 9.46 10.12
CA PRO A 19 -65.79 9.07 8.90
C PRO A 19 -65.46 10.23 7.95
N PHE A 20 -65.60 11.50 8.38
CA PHE A 20 -65.41 12.67 7.52
C PHE A 20 -64.15 13.50 7.79
N ASP A 21 -63.40 13.25 8.87
CA ASP A 21 -62.14 13.97 9.16
C ASP A 21 -60.89 13.33 8.52
N SER A 22 -61.01 12.14 7.94
CA SER A 22 -59.90 11.38 7.35
C SER A 22 -59.53 11.82 5.92
N PHE A 23 -60.37 12.59 5.23
CA PHE A 23 -60.11 13.03 3.85
C PHE A 23 -59.24 14.29 3.74
N ALA A 24 -59.26 15.17 4.75
CA ALA A 24 -58.45 16.40 4.76
C ALA A 24 -56.98 16.15 5.17
N TYR A 25 -56.73 15.14 6.02
CA TYR A 25 -55.37 14.78 6.42
C TYR A 25 -54.58 14.06 5.31
N PHE A 26 -55.27 13.34 4.40
CA PHE A 26 -54.62 12.56 3.36
C PHE A 26 -54.14 13.41 2.16
N THR A 27 -54.77 14.55 1.89
CA THR A 27 -54.40 15.44 0.79
C THR A 27 -53.25 16.41 1.16
N TYR A 28 -53.16 16.82 2.43
CA TYR A 28 -52.05 17.66 2.91
C TYR A 28 -50.74 16.87 3.03
N TYR A 29 -50.78 15.61 3.47
CA TYR A 29 -49.61 14.74 3.58
C TYR A 29 -48.98 14.38 2.23
N ASN A 30 -49.79 14.21 1.18
CA ASN A 30 -49.30 13.85 -0.15
C ASN A 30 -48.58 14.99 -0.88
N GLY A 31 -48.92 16.25 -0.59
CA GLY A 31 -48.19 17.41 -1.11
C GLY A 31 -46.84 17.62 -0.43
N LEU A 32 -46.79 17.46 0.91
CA LEU A 32 -45.58 17.64 1.70
C LEU A 32 -44.54 16.52 1.45
N MET A 33 -45.00 15.27 1.29
CA MET A 33 -44.14 14.12 0.99
C MET A 33 -43.57 14.14 -0.44
N LYS A 34 -44.28 14.69 -1.43
CA LYS A 34 -43.74 14.88 -2.79
C LYS A 34 -42.61 15.91 -2.82
N ASN A 35 -42.73 17.00 -2.05
CA ASN A 35 -41.69 18.02 -1.98
C ASN A 35 -40.47 17.55 -1.16
N LEU A 36 -40.66 16.75 -0.10
CA LEU A 36 -39.55 16.14 0.65
C LEU A 36 -38.75 15.14 -0.20
N SER A 37 -39.44 14.33 -1.01
CA SER A 37 -38.81 13.36 -1.92
C SER A 37 -37.87 14.04 -2.93
N VAL A 38 -38.30 15.18 -3.50
CA VAL A 38 -37.50 15.94 -4.46
C VAL A 38 -36.26 16.56 -3.80
N ILE A 39 -36.38 17.04 -2.56
CA ILE A 39 -35.25 17.61 -1.80
C ILE A 39 -34.22 16.52 -1.42
N ILE A 40 -34.67 15.32 -1.06
CA ILE A 40 -33.78 14.18 -0.72
C ILE A 40 -33.07 13.64 -1.98
N ILE A 41 -33.76 13.57 -3.12
CA ILE A 41 -33.14 13.15 -4.39
C ILE A 41 -32.15 14.20 -4.89
N ALA A 42 -32.45 15.50 -4.72
CA ALA A 42 -31.54 16.59 -5.08
C ALA A 42 -30.29 16.63 -4.18
N SER A 43 -30.42 16.37 -2.87
CA SER A 43 -29.27 16.33 -1.95
C SER A 43 -28.40 15.08 -2.14
N LEU A 44 -28.99 13.94 -2.51
CA LEU A 44 -28.24 12.74 -2.92
C LEU A 44 -27.49 12.98 -4.24
N ALA A 45 -28.09 13.67 -5.22
CA ALA A 45 -27.41 14.04 -6.46
C ALA A 45 -26.25 15.03 -6.24
N PHE A 46 -26.38 15.97 -5.28
CA PHE A 46 -25.31 16.91 -4.93
C PHE A 46 -24.14 16.23 -4.18
N SER A 47 -24.43 15.18 -3.42
CA SER A 47 -23.42 14.36 -2.72
C SER A 47 -22.60 13.50 -3.70
N PHE A 48 -23.22 13.05 -4.80
CA PHE A 48 -22.52 12.32 -5.87
C PHE A 48 -21.63 13.24 -6.72
N LEU A 49 -21.97 14.52 -6.89
CA LEU A 49 -21.17 15.47 -7.66
C LEU A 49 -19.97 16.06 -6.89
N THR A 50 -20.01 16.04 -5.55
CA THR A 50 -18.95 16.61 -4.71
C THR A 50 -18.00 15.56 -4.11
N GLY A 51 -18.36 14.27 -4.17
CA GLY A 51 -17.55 13.16 -3.65
C GLY A 51 -16.37 12.73 -4.54
N CYS A 52 -16.27 13.23 -5.77
CA CYS A 52 -15.09 13.02 -6.61
C CYS A 52 -14.04 14.11 -6.31
N GLN A 53 -13.49 14.10 -5.10
CA GLN A 53 -12.19 14.72 -4.89
C GLN A 53 -11.20 13.91 -5.71
N LEU A 54 -10.97 14.35 -6.96
CA LEU A 54 -9.78 14.04 -7.73
C LEU A 54 -8.60 14.39 -6.83
N GLN A 55 -8.10 13.38 -6.13
CA GLN A 55 -6.89 13.41 -5.35
C GLN A 55 -5.81 13.85 -6.33
N LYS A 56 -5.48 15.15 -6.32
CA LYS A 56 -4.46 15.73 -7.19
C LYS A 56 -3.19 14.94 -6.91
N ARG A 57 -2.80 14.06 -7.83
CA ARG A 57 -1.50 13.39 -7.80
C ARG A 57 -0.45 14.49 -7.85
N VAL A 58 0.08 14.86 -6.70
CA VAL A 58 1.25 15.72 -6.61
C VAL A 58 2.39 14.88 -7.17
N LYS A 59 2.95 15.29 -8.31
CA LYS A 59 4.18 14.70 -8.82
C LYS A 59 5.24 14.86 -7.73
N ALA A 60 5.74 13.75 -7.20
CA ALA A 60 6.82 13.78 -6.24
C ALA A 60 8.06 14.35 -6.92
N VAL A 61 8.46 15.58 -6.57
CA VAL A 61 9.71 16.18 -7.03
C VAL A 61 10.73 15.95 -5.93
N ILE A 62 11.56 14.93 -6.10
CA ILE A 62 12.70 14.67 -5.21
C ILE A 62 13.85 15.58 -5.66
N THR A 63 14.23 16.52 -4.81
CA THR A 63 15.36 17.44 -5.06
C THR A 63 16.55 17.05 -4.18
N GLY A 64 17.71 16.82 -4.78
CA GLY A 64 18.95 16.51 -4.06
C GLY A 64 19.79 15.42 -4.72
N GLN A 65 21.01 15.23 -4.22
CA GLN A 65 21.84 14.08 -4.59
C GLN A 65 21.33 12.83 -3.85
N PRO A 66 21.30 11.65 -4.48
CA PRO A 66 20.93 10.42 -3.81
C PRO A 66 22.00 10.05 -2.77
N ASP A 67 21.55 9.53 -1.63
CA ASP A 67 22.45 8.98 -0.62
C ASP A 67 23.08 7.67 -1.12
N LEU A 68 22.38 6.93 -1.98
CA LEU A 68 22.88 5.70 -2.57
C LEU A 68 22.40 5.58 -4.01
N ARG A 69 23.34 5.28 -4.93
CA ARG A 69 23.05 4.96 -6.32
C ARG A 69 23.49 3.54 -6.62
N LEU A 70 22.56 2.72 -7.12
CA LEU A 70 22.82 1.33 -7.51
C LEU A 70 22.39 1.10 -8.95
N SER A 71 23.18 0.34 -9.69
CA SER A 71 22.74 -0.27 -10.94
C SER A 71 22.29 -1.70 -10.68
N ALA A 72 21.31 -2.19 -11.42
CA ALA A 72 20.83 -3.56 -11.27
C ALA A 72 20.42 -4.19 -12.59
N ILE A 73 20.48 -5.53 -12.64
CA ILE A 73 19.72 -6.33 -13.59
C ILE A 73 18.55 -6.93 -12.82
N ALA A 74 17.34 -6.58 -13.23
CA ALA A 74 16.12 -7.20 -12.73
C ALA A 74 15.64 -8.26 -13.72
N GLN A 75 15.28 -9.41 -13.18
CA GLN A 75 14.80 -10.55 -13.92
C GLN A 75 13.41 -10.95 -13.41
N TYR A 76 12.39 -10.75 -14.23
CA TYR A 76 11.00 -11.06 -13.92
C TYR A 76 10.60 -12.41 -14.54
N VAL A 77 9.89 -13.24 -13.78
CA VAL A 77 9.45 -14.57 -14.21
C VAL A 77 8.03 -14.47 -14.78
N GLN A 78 7.88 -14.82 -16.06
CA GLN A 78 6.59 -14.81 -16.76
C GLN A 78 5.75 -16.04 -16.41
N GLN A 79 4.46 -16.02 -16.79
CA GLN A 79 3.55 -17.15 -16.55
C GLN A 79 3.99 -18.45 -17.23
N ASP A 80 4.61 -18.35 -18.41
CA ASP A 80 5.13 -19.48 -19.16
C ASP A 80 6.49 -19.99 -18.64
N GLY A 81 7.03 -19.37 -17.57
CA GLY A 81 8.32 -19.70 -16.97
C GLY A 81 9.51 -19.06 -17.66
N SER A 82 9.32 -18.35 -18.78
CA SER A 82 10.36 -17.55 -19.41
C SER A 82 10.75 -16.36 -18.52
N ARG A 83 11.91 -15.76 -18.82
CA ARG A 83 12.52 -14.70 -18.00
C ARG A 83 12.64 -13.42 -18.81
N TYR A 84 12.09 -12.33 -18.27
CA TYR A 84 12.25 -10.99 -18.81
C TYR A 84 13.38 -10.28 -18.07
N LEU A 85 14.35 -9.75 -18.80
CA LEU A 85 15.49 -9.02 -18.23
C LEU A 85 15.34 -7.54 -18.53
N THR A 86 15.56 -6.71 -17.50
CA THR A 86 15.65 -5.26 -17.65
C THR A 86 16.81 -4.73 -16.82
N ARG A 87 17.43 -3.66 -17.34
CA ARG A 87 18.41 -2.89 -16.60
C ARG A 87 17.67 -1.84 -15.79
N GLN A 88 18.01 -1.74 -14.52
CA GLN A 88 17.42 -0.76 -13.62
C GLN A 88 18.49 0.10 -12.96
N GLN A 89 18.15 1.35 -12.70
CA GLN A 89 18.93 2.25 -11.86
C GLN A 89 18.07 2.68 -10.67
N TYR A 90 18.68 2.63 -9.49
CA TYR A 90 18.06 2.99 -8.22
C TYR A 90 18.80 4.17 -7.61
N ASP A 91 18.10 5.28 -7.45
CA ASP A 91 18.56 6.44 -6.70
C ASP A 91 17.77 6.48 -5.38
N ILE A 92 18.45 6.27 -4.25
CA ILE A 92 17.86 6.08 -2.93
C ILE A 92 18.19 7.28 -2.04
N TYR A 93 17.18 7.75 -1.31
CA TYR A 93 17.23 8.90 -0.42
C TYR A 93 16.75 8.48 0.98
N ALA A 94 17.57 8.72 1.98
CA ALA A 94 17.27 8.45 3.38
C ALA A 94 16.45 9.57 4.03
N SER A 95 16.62 10.82 3.57
CA SER A 95 15.90 11.99 4.09
C SER A 95 15.62 13.03 2.99
N PRO A 96 14.38 13.10 2.46
CA PRO A 96 13.22 12.28 2.82
C PRO A 96 13.39 10.82 2.39
N LYS A 97 12.63 9.91 3.02
CA LYS A 97 12.58 8.51 2.64
C LYS A 97 11.97 8.37 1.24
N ALA A 98 12.82 8.17 0.25
CA ALA A 98 12.40 8.17 -1.14
C ALA A 98 13.30 7.29 -2.02
N MET A 99 12.77 6.93 -3.19
CA MET A 99 13.48 6.15 -4.21
C MET A 99 13.01 6.55 -5.60
N ILE A 100 13.95 6.62 -6.53
CA ILE A 100 13.66 6.68 -7.97
C ILE A 100 14.19 5.40 -8.59
N VAL A 101 13.32 4.69 -9.32
CA VAL A 101 13.66 3.49 -10.08
C VAL A 101 13.45 3.80 -11.56
N ALA A 102 14.53 3.79 -12.33
CA ALA A 102 14.47 3.89 -13.78
C ALA A 102 14.69 2.51 -14.38
N SER A 103 13.75 2.00 -15.18
CA SER A 103 13.88 0.77 -15.96
C SER A 103 14.05 1.11 -17.43
N TYR A 104 15.12 0.60 -18.04
CA TYR A 104 15.49 0.89 -19.42
C TYR A 104 14.89 -0.15 -20.36
N GLU A 105 13.72 0.16 -20.91
CA GLU A 105 12.97 -0.77 -21.75
C GLU A 105 13.09 -0.44 -23.25
N PRO A 106 13.01 -1.43 -24.15
CA PRO A 106 13.07 -1.19 -25.60
C PRO A 106 11.97 -0.23 -26.12
N VAL A 107 10.87 -0.09 -25.38
CA VAL A 107 9.71 0.74 -25.74
C VAL A 107 9.78 2.16 -25.19
N GLY A 108 10.78 2.46 -24.35
CA GLY A 108 10.96 3.72 -23.63
C GLY A 108 11.07 3.48 -22.12
N ASP A 109 11.77 4.39 -21.45
CA ASP A 109 12.07 4.25 -20.02
C ASP A 109 10.80 4.33 -19.16
N ILE A 110 10.77 3.48 -18.13
CA ILE A 110 9.76 3.50 -17.08
C ILE A 110 10.41 4.06 -15.82
N ILE A 111 9.92 5.20 -15.33
CA ILE A 111 10.43 5.83 -14.11
C ILE A 111 9.35 5.72 -13.04
N LEU A 112 9.67 5.03 -11.95
CA LEU A 112 8.85 4.99 -10.74
C LEU A 112 9.53 5.85 -9.68
N THR A 113 8.77 6.81 -9.15
CA THR A 113 9.18 7.63 -8.01
C THR A 113 8.36 7.22 -6.80
N LEU A 114 9.04 6.92 -5.70
CA LEU A 114 8.43 6.56 -4.43
C LEU A 114 8.89 7.57 -3.37
N GLN A 115 7.96 8.20 -2.66
CA GLN A 115 8.26 9.10 -1.55
C GLN A 115 7.22 8.92 -0.45
N ASN A 116 7.66 8.60 0.78
CA ASN A 116 6.78 8.39 1.93
C ASN A 116 5.60 7.43 1.61
N ALA A 117 5.90 6.28 1.00
CA ALA A 117 4.94 5.27 0.54
C ALA A 117 3.95 5.70 -0.57
N GLN A 118 4.06 6.93 -1.10
CA GLN A 118 3.32 7.36 -2.28
C GLN A 118 4.15 7.13 -3.53
N ALA A 119 3.58 6.43 -4.51
CA ALA A 119 4.24 6.16 -5.78
C ALA A 119 3.61 6.98 -6.92
N ASP A 120 4.47 7.56 -7.74
CA ASP A 120 4.13 8.13 -9.03
C ASP A 120 4.91 7.41 -10.13
N VAL A 121 4.25 7.16 -11.26
CA VAL A 121 4.84 6.42 -12.37
C VAL A 121 4.84 7.33 -13.58
N PHE A 122 6.04 7.72 -14.00
CA PHE A 122 6.29 8.35 -15.27
C PHE A 122 6.76 7.29 -16.27
N ALA A 123 5.80 6.68 -16.96
CA ALA A 123 6.10 5.86 -18.12
C ALA A 123 6.06 6.75 -19.38
N GLY A 124 7.11 6.73 -20.18
CA GLY A 124 6.97 7.12 -21.57
C GLY A 124 5.83 6.29 -22.19
N LYS A 125 4.91 6.90 -22.95
CA LYS A 125 3.82 6.14 -23.60
C LYS A 125 4.45 4.98 -24.38
N PRO A 126 4.16 3.71 -24.04
CA PRO A 126 4.75 2.58 -24.73
C PRO A 126 4.42 2.69 -26.22
N LYS A 127 5.43 2.77 -27.08
CA LYS A 127 5.21 2.82 -28.54
C LYS A 127 4.66 1.49 -29.09
N ARG A 128 4.72 0.41 -28.30
CA ARG A 128 4.24 -0.95 -28.62
C ARG A 128 3.56 -1.56 -27.38
N ARG A 129 2.78 -2.63 -27.58
CA ARG A 129 2.23 -3.44 -26.48
C ARG A 129 3.40 -4.00 -25.66
N PHE A 130 3.59 -3.45 -24.46
CA PHE A 130 4.46 -4.01 -23.44
C PHE A 130 3.66 -5.05 -22.64
N ASP A 131 4.30 -6.12 -22.17
CA ASP A 131 3.62 -7.14 -21.37
C ASP A 131 3.07 -6.51 -20.09
N LYS A 132 1.75 -6.61 -19.90
CA LYS A 132 1.07 -5.97 -18.78
C LYS A 132 1.56 -6.50 -17.43
N GLN A 133 1.86 -7.79 -17.32
CA GLN A 133 2.32 -8.37 -16.05
C GLN A 133 3.71 -7.87 -15.70
N ILE A 134 4.62 -7.81 -16.68
CA ILE A 134 5.94 -7.23 -16.48
C ILE A 134 5.81 -5.75 -16.08
N TYR A 135 4.93 -5.00 -16.73
CA TYR A 135 4.69 -3.59 -16.39
C TYR A 135 4.21 -3.43 -14.96
N ASP A 136 3.22 -4.23 -14.57
CA ASP A 136 2.63 -4.20 -13.24
C ASP A 136 3.66 -4.56 -12.17
N LEU A 137 4.59 -5.48 -12.45
CA LEU A 137 5.70 -5.83 -11.54
C LEU A 137 6.74 -4.70 -11.43
N ILE A 138 7.17 -4.13 -12.55
CA ILE A 138 8.14 -3.00 -12.58
C ILE A 138 7.56 -1.79 -11.83
N THR A 139 6.28 -1.52 -12.02
CA THR A 139 5.61 -0.32 -11.48
C THR A 139 4.92 -0.55 -10.14
N ASN A 140 5.14 -1.71 -9.49
CA ASN A 140 4.48 -2.06 -8.24
C ASN A 140 5.06 -1.23 -7.06
N PRO A 141 4.25 -0.36 -6.41
CA PRO A 141 4.71 0.45 -5.29
C PRO A 141 5.19 -0.36 -4.08
N GLN A 142 4.61 -1.53 -3.85
CA GLN A 142 4.98 -2.41 -2.73
C GLN A 142 6.33 -3.06 -2.97
N ILE A 143 6.61 -3.47 -4.22
CA ILE A 143 7.93 -3.99 -4.58
C ILE A 143 8.98 -2.89 -4.39
N ALA A 144 8.70 -1.70 -4.90
CA ALA A 144 9.59 -0.55 -4.73
C ALA A 144 9.84 -0.22 -3.25
N GLN A 145 8.78 -0.14 -2.44
CA GLN A 145 8.90 0.16 -1.02
C GLN A 145 9.72 -0.90 -0.28
N ALA A 146 9.55 -2.19 -0.57
CA ALA A 146 10.28 -3.24 0.14
C ALA A 146 11.77 -3.22 -0.19
N ILE A 147 12.11 -2.95 -1.45
CA ILE A 147 13.50 -2.74 -1.88
C ILE A 147 14.09 -1.53 -1.15
N LEU A 148 13.36 -0.42 -1.10
CA LEU A 148 13.78 0.78 -0.38
C LEU A 148 14.05 0.48 1.10
N GLU A 149 13.17 -0.23 1.79
CA GLU A 149 13.39 -0.64 3.19
C GLU A 149 14.67 -1.46 3.37
N LEU A 150 14.87 -2.49 2.53
CA LEU A 150 16.05 -3.35 2.61
C LEU A 150 17.35 -2.55 2.43
N GLN A 151 17.36 -1.61 1.49
CA GLN A 151 18.54 -0.79 1.22
C GLN A 151 18.79 0.25 2.32
N LEU A 152 17.75 0.92 2.83
CA LEU A 152 17.91 1.89 3.93
C LEU A 152 18.40 1.23 5.21
N VAL A 153 17.91 0.03 5.53
CA VAL A 153 18.39 -0.72 6.70
C VAL A 153 19.86 -1.09 6.55
N SER A 154 20.27 -1.45 5.34
CA SER A 154 21.67 -1.69 4.99
C SER A 154 22.53 -0.42 5.16
N MET A 155 22.00 0.77 4.80
CA MET A 155 22.69 2.06 4.98
C MET A 155 22.83 2.48 6.45
N GLN A 156 21.83 2.20 7.29
CA GLN A 156 21.75 2.76 8.65
C GLN A 156 22.36 1.85 9.74
N GLY A 157 22.89 0.68 9.38
CA GLY A 157 23.62 -0.17 10.33
C GLY A 157 22.75 -0.72 11.48
N THR A 158 21.49 -1.01 11.20
CA THR A 158 20.51 -1.64 12.13
C THR A 158 20.22 -0.88 13.42
N LYS A 159 19.27 0.08 13.36
CA LYS A 159 18.16 0.18 14.32
C LYS A 159 16.96 0.82 13.61
N PRO A 160 16.01 0.02 13.08
CA PRO A 160 14.71 0.58 12.71
C PRO A 160 14.15 1.35 13.90
N THR A 161 13.78 2.61 13.69
CA THR A 161 13.19 3.44 14.74
C THR A 161 11.75 2.98 14.98
N GLY A 162 11.51 2.31 16.10
CA GLY A 162 10.21 1.75 16.48
C GLY A 162 10.30 0.25 16.68
N ALA A 163 10.51 -0.18 17.93
CA ALA A 163 10.46 -1.60 18.27
C ALA A 163 9.05 -2.14 17.97
N PRO A 164 8.93 -3.36 17.41
CA PRO A 164 7.62 -3.96 17.19
C PRO A 164 6.95 -4.17 18.55
N THR A 165 5.65 -3.89 18.60
CA THR A 165 4.82 -4.17 19.79
C THR A 165 4.56 -5.66 19.99
N GLU A 166 4.90 -6.48 18.99
CA GLU A 166 4.68 -7.92 18.95
C GLU A 166 6.01 -8.66 18.82
N ASN A 167 6.18 -9.73 19.60
CA ASN A 167 7.27 -10.68 19.42
C ASN A 167 6.82 -11.76 18.43
N GLU A 168 7.09 -11.53 17.14
CA GLU A 168 6.80 -12.49 16.08
C GLU A 168 8.09 -13.13 15.57
N THR A 169 8.08 -14.45 15.40
CA THR A 169 9.14 -15.19 14.73
C THR A 169 8.59 -16.04 13.60
N ILE A 170 9.32 -16.12 12.49
CA ILE A 170 8.95 -16.93 11.33
C ILE A 170 10.10 -17.80 10.88
N ASN A 171 9.79 -18.95 10.27
CA ASN A 171 10.75 -19.77 9.57
C ASN A 171 10.62 -19.52 8.07
N PHE A 172 11.70 -19.08 7.44
CA PHE A 172 11.78 -18.90 5.99
C PHE A 172 13.04 -19.56 5.48
N ASP A 173 12.89 -20.46 4.50
CA ASP A 173 14.00 -21.17 3.87
C ASP A 173 14.92 -21.90 4.88
N GLY A 174 14.31 -22.52 5.90
CA GLY A 174 15.01 -23.26 6.95
C GLY A 174 15.74 -22.37 7.98
N ARG A 175 15.56 -21.05 7.93
CA ARG A 175 16.19 -20.09 8.84
C ARG A 175 15.14 -19.41 9.70
N LEU A 176 15.49 -19.15 10.96
CA LEU A 176 14.63 -18.47 11.91
C LEU A 176 14.85 -16.96 11.86
N TYR A 177 13.75 -16.23 11.80
CA TYR A 177 13.70 -14.78 11.70
C TYR A 177 12.89 -14.19 12.84
N GLU A 178 13.30 -13.03 13.34
CA GLU A 178 12.57 -12.26 14.35
C GLU A 178 12.12 -10.91 13.77
N LEU A 179 10.87 -10.53 14.04
CA LEU A 179 10.33 -9.24 13.65
C LEU A 179 11.11 -8.13 14.37
N VAL A 180 11.51 -7.11 13.62
CA VAL A 180 12.26 -5.96 14.17
C VAL A 180 11.65 -4.62 13.82
N TYR A 181 10.72 -4.57 12.87
CA TYR A 181 10.02 -3.35 12.49
C TYR A 181 8.71 -3.68 11.77
N ILE A 182 7.69 -2.86 12.03
CA ILE A 182 6.37 -2.98 11.39
C ILE A 182 5.90 -1.59 10.93
N THR A 183 5.33 -1.57 9.73
CA THR A 183 4.55 -0.45 9.19
C THR A 183 3.19 -0.99 8.75
N ASP A 184 2.28 -0.09 8.36
CA ASP A 184 0.96 -0.48 7.83
C ASP A 184 1.05 -1.40 6.60
N SER A 185 2.16 -1.37 5.87
CA SER A 185 2.33 -2.09 4.60
C SER A 185 3.38 -3.20 4.61
N MET A 186 4.24 -3.25 5.63
CA MET A 186 5.41 -4.14 5.67
C MET A 186 5.88 -4.53 7.06
N LYS A 187 6.45 -5.71 7.16
CA LYS A 187 7.21 -6.22 8.31
C LYS A 187 8.65 -6.51 7.88
N LEU A 188 9.63 -6.05 8.66
CA LEU A 188 11.05 -6.37 8.45
C LEU A 188 11.48 -7.37 9.50
N TYR A 189 12.21 -8.39 9.07
CA TYR A 189 12.72 -9.42 9.95
C TYR A 189 14.23 -9.53 9.90
N LYS A 190 14.80 -9.76 11.08
CA LYS A 190 16.21 -10.04 11.29
C LYS A 190 16.43 -11.53 11.35
N ASN A 191 17.39 -12.03 10.59
CA ASN A 191 17.83 -13.40 10.66
C ASN A 191 18.58 -13.64 11.99
N LYS A 192 18.14 -14.61 12.80
CA LYS A 192 18.71 -14.82 14.15
C LYS A 192 20.15 -15.34 14.14
N SER A 193 20.58 -16.07 13.11
CA SER A 193 21.94 -16.63 13.05
C SER A 193 22.97 -15.62 12.55
N THR A 194 22.59 -14.75 11.62
CA THR A 194 23.50 -13.75 11.02
C THR A 194 23.38 -12.36 11.63
N GLY A 195 22.28 -12.06 12.33
CA GLY A 195 21.99 -10.72 12.84
C GLY A 195 21.59 -9.70 11.77
N MET A 196 21.51 -10.10 10.50
CA MET A 196 21.20 -9.21 9.38
C MET A 196 19.68 -9.06 9.21
N ILE A 197 19.22 -7.83 8.92
CA ILE A 197 17.85 -7.59 8.48
C ILE A 197 17.82 -7.77 6.97
N ASN A 198 17.26 -8.90 6.53
CA ASN A 198 17.38 -9.35 5.15
C ASN A 198 16.11 -10.03 4.63
N LEU A 199 15.00 -9.87 5.36
CA LEU A 199 13.70 -10.39 4.96
C LEU A 199 12.63 -9.31 5.19
N VAL A 200 11.86 -9.02 4.16
CA VAL A 200 10.69 -8.11 4.24
C VAL A 200 9.47 -8.87 3.78
N ILE A 201 8.36 -8.70 4.49
CA ILE A 201 7.06 -9.27 4.13
C ILE A 201 6.05 -8.14 3.99
N SER A 202 5.33 -8.07 2.87
CA SER A 202 4.21 -7.13 2.71
C SER A 202 3.00 -7.61 3.51
N THR A 203 2.33 -6.68 4.19
CA THR A 203 1.16 -6.93 5.06
C THR A 203 -0.18 -6.59 4.41
N THR A 204 -0.21 -6.33 3.10
CA THR A 204 -1.46 -5.88 2.44
C THR A 204 -2.38 -7.04 2.08
N ASN A 205 -3.64 -6.90 2.50
CA ASN A 205 -4.67 -7.96 2.48
C ASN A 205 -5.17 -8.43 1.10
N ASN A 206 -4.77 -7.80 -0.02
CA ASN A 206 -5.49 -7.96 -1.30
C ASN A 206 -4.71 -8.66 -2.43
N THR A 207 -3.39 -8.87 -2.31
CA THR A 207 -2.55 -9.44 -3.38
C THR A 207 -1.76 -10.69 -2.99
N GLY A 208 -2.05 -11.22 -1.79
CA GLY A 208 -1.20 -12.24 -1.17
C GLY A 208 0.07 -11.63 -0.58
N ASN A 209 0.75 -12.38 0.28
CA ASN A 209 1.95 -11.89 0.94
C ASN A 209 3.11 -11.90 -0.07
N LEU A 210 3.70 -10.74 -0.33
CA LEU A 210 4.98 -10.65 -1.02
C LEU A 210 6.11 -10.80 0.00
N VAL A 211 7.11 -11.63 -0.32
CA VAL A 211 8.29 -11.85 0.51
C VAL A 211 9.53 -11.49 -0.27
N PHE A 212 10.37 -10.65 0.32
CA PHE A 212 11.59 -10.12 -0.26
C PHE A 212 12.77 -10.60 0.56
N TYR A 213 13.68 -11.35 -0.06
CA TYR A 213 14.84 -11.94 0.61
C TYR A 213 16.13 -11.38 0.04
N GLY A 214 16.84 -10.59 0.85
CA GLY A 214 18.14 -10.00 0.53
C GLY A 214 19.30 -10.91 0.92
N TYR A 215 20.29 -11.06 0.05
CA TYR A 215 21.49 -11.85 0.29
C TYR A 215 22.67 -11.36 -0.55
N ASN A 216 23.81 -12.05 -0.44
CA ASN A 216 25.08 -11.69 -1.07
C ASN A 216 25.51 -10.26 -0.74
N TYR A 217 25.73 -9.98 0.53
CA TYR A 217 26.07 -8.64 0.97
C TYR A 217 27.42 -8.16 0.41
N GLN A 218 27.46 -6.93 -0.11
CA GLN A 218 28.65 -6.31 -0.66
C GLN A 218 28.88 -4.93 -0.02
N THR A 219 30.15 -4.54 0.10
CA THR A 219 30.53 -3.20 0.52
C THR A 219 30.59 -2.28 -0.68
N ILE A 220 30.05 -1.07 -0.54
CA ILE A 220 30.16 -0.03 -1.56
C ILE A 220 31.39 0.80 -1.21
N VAL A 221 32.31 1.01 -2.15
CA VAL A 221 33.61 1.67 -1.86
C VAL A 221 33.44 3.02 -1.15
N GLN A 222 32.34 3.73 -1.43
CA GLN A 222 32.01 5.03 -0.86
C GLN A 222 31.23 4.95 0.47
N GLN A 223 30.66 3.79 0.82
CA GLN A 223 29.86 3.59 2.03
C GLN A 223 30.31 2.34 2.76
N LYS A 224 30.87 2.49 3.97
CA LYS A 224 31.43 1.40 4.79
C LYS A 224 30.41 0.31 5.20
N ASN A 225 29.15 0.44 4.79
CA ASN A 225 28.10 -0.49 5.15
C ASN A 225 27.99 -1.66 4.14
N LEU A 226 27.26 -2.69 4.55
CA LEU A 226 26.98 -3.88 3.75
C LEU A 226 25.58 -3.80 3.17
N TYR A 227 25.45 -4.03 1.87
CA TYR A 227 24.19 -3.93 1.12
C TYR A 227 23.87 -5.27 0.47
N ALA A 228 22.60 -5.67 0.48
CA ALA A 228 22.17 -6.87 -0.23
C ALA A 228 22.37 -6.66 -1.74
N SER A 229 23.33 -7.38 -2.35
CA SER A 229 23.56 -7.29 -3.79
C SER A 229 22.59 -8.17 -4.59
N LYS A 230 21.88 -9.10 -3.93
CA LYS A 230 20.78 -9.85 -4.55
C LYS A 230 19.52 -9.78 -3.71
N ILE A 231 18.38 -9.60 -4.37
CA ILE A 231 17.06 -9.68 -3.76
C ILE A 231 16.20 -10.65 -4.58
N ASP A 232 15.74 -11.72 -3.94
CA ASP A 232 14.69 -12.57 -4.50
C ASP A 232 13.32 -12.09 -4.02
N ILE A 233 12.34 -12.09 -4.91
CA ILE A 233 10.97 -11.66 -4.64
C ILE A 233 10.04 -12.84 -4.89
N TYR A 234 9.30 -13.23 -3.85
CA TYR A 234 8.34 -14.32 -3.87
C TYR A 234 6.92 -13.81 -3.67
N SER A 235 5.97 -14.39 -4.40
CA SER A 235 4.54 -14.28 -4.11
C SER A 235 4.06 -15.50 -3.35
N TYR A 236 3.22 -15.28 -2.34
CA TYR A 236 2.47 -16.31 -1.62
C TYR A 236 0.96 -16.09 -1.86
N PRO A 237 0.41 -16.57 -2.99
CA PRO A 237 -1.03 -16.59 -3.21
C PRO A 237 -1.76 -17.43 -2.14
N THR A 238 -1.09 -18.46 -1.60
CA THR A 238 -1.52 -19.21 -0.41
C THR A 238 -0.33 -19.43 0.52
N SER A 239 -0.55 -19.82 1.79
CA SER A 239 0.52 -20.02 2.79
C SER A 239 1.54 -21.11 2.41
N LEU A 240 1.20 -21.99 1.45
CA LEU A 240 2.03 -23.13 1.07
C LEU A 240 2.66 -23.01 -0.33
N ASP A 241 2.19 -22.08 -1.16
CA ASP A 241 2.61 -21.98 -2.56
C ASP A 241 3.54 -20.76 -2.75
N LYS A 242 4.84 -20.95 -2.48
CA LYS A 242 5.86 -19.92 -2.71
C LYS A 242 6.27 -19.92 -4.19
N LYS A 243 5.96 -18.85 -4.91
CA LYS A 243 6.41 -18.67 -6.30
C LYS A 243 7.41 -17.52 -6.42
N LEU A 244 8.58 -17.78 -7.02
CA LEU A 244 9.54 -16.73 -7.38
C LEU A 244 8.97 -15.91 -8.55
N ILE A 245 8.86 -14.60 -8.36
CA ILE A 245 8.30 -13.68 -9.39
C ILE A 245 9.34 -12.72 -9.94
N ALA A 246 10.38 -12.40 -9.17
CA ALA A 246 11.48 -11.57 -9.63
C ALA A 246 12.77 -11.84 -8.85
N GLN A 247 13.89 -11.53 -9.49
CA GLN A 247 15.23 -11.48 -8.88
C GLN A 247 15.89 -10.18 -9.31
N ILE A 248 16.56 -9.50 -8.38
CA ILE A 248 17.25 -8.24 -8.65
C ILE A 248 18.68 -8.40 -8.19
N GLU A 249 19.63 -8.17 -9.10
CA GLU A 249 21.06 -8.22 -8.81
C GLU A 249 21.67 -6.84 -9.00
N PHE A 250 22.11 -6.25 -7.89
CA PHE A 250 22.75 -4.95 -7.82
C PHE A 250 24.25 -5.04 -8.02
N PHE A 251 24.81 -3.99 -8.63
CA PHE A 251 26.23 -3.81 -8.85
C PHE A 251 26.58 -2.31 -8.86
N ASN A 252 27.85 -2.02 -8.60
CA ASN A 252 28.43 -0.67 -8.61
C ASN A 252 29.37 -0.48 -9.79
#